data_AF-A0AAX4HZF0-F1
#
_entry.id   AF-A0AAX4HZF0-F1
#
_cell.length_a   1.000
_cell.length_b   1.000
_cell.length_c   1.000
_cell.angle_alpha   90.00
_cell.angle_beta   90.00
_cell.angle_gamma   90.00
#
_symmetry.space_group_name_H-M   'P 1'
#
loop_
_entity.id
_entity.type
_entity.pdbx_description
1 polymer ?
#
loop_
_entity_poly.entity_id
_entity_poly.type
_entity_poly.pdbx_seq_one_letter_code
_entity_poly.pdbx_strand_id
1 'polypeptide(L)'
;MSIPSRNALLRLPPTIPRRVLSHSQTLPRSRPPHPFARHPARTLTTTPLAPAVKMASSSSAQPTKPTSTTAKIEGGAQAQRNPHPDFKSIEAARPDFDASLGVRFTKTVDPDWKYGSGANALGRSDAAHVAIDPHEEGRPAGFNYKLLISGVVPRPIAFLSTRSADGTTTNLAPFSYFNMVNHDPPLFVVGFSASVDRPKDSLRNLLESRECVINIIGEGFLEAANSTSVNAPYGRSEWDVSGLTPVYDCKHVRAARVKEAVFSVEGTLDFYKEYDSKATPGKKSGVVAFIEGVNFWVREDAINDQRNIIDPAVLRPVSRLGGITYGRTNEVLELPRADWEKDIGGDEGWENVTKGGQ
;
A
#
# COMPACT_ATOMS: atom_id res chain seq x y z
N MET A 1 -4.56 12.83 71.77
CA MET A 1 -6.01 13.13 71.89
C MET A 1 -6.61 12.84 70.52
N SER A 2 -7.15 11.66 70.21
CA SER A 2 -8.36 10.98 70.75
C SER A 2 -9.67 11.48 70.13
N ILE A 3 -10.14 10.83 69.06
CA ILE A 3 -11.56 10.68 68.67
C ILE A 3 -11.75 9.22 68.14
N PRO A 4 -12.85 8.49 68.44
CA PRO A 4 -12.91 7.03 68.28
C PRO A 4 -13.90 6.45 67.23
N SER A 5 -13.64 5.19 66.86
CA SER A 5 -14.48 4.08 66.33
C SER A 5 -15.94 4.31 65.86
N ARG A 6 -16.28 3.72 64.69
CA ARG A 6 -17.00 2.40 64.62
C ARG A 6 -17.12 1.78 63.21
N ASN A 7 -16.82 0.48 63.15
CA ASN A 7 -17.39 -0.63 62.35
C ASN A 7 -17.92 -0.43 60.91
N ALA A 8 -17.38 -1.25 59.99
CA ALA A 8 -18.12 -2.41 59.41
C ALA A 8 -17.16 -3.43 58.77
N LEU A 9 -17.39 -4.74 58.95
CA LEU A 9 -16.66 -5.80 58.26
C LEU A 9 -17.37 -6.19 56.95
N LEU A 10 -16.59 -6.51 55.92
CA LEU A 10 -16.97 -7.48 54.88
C LEU A 10 -15.74 -8.30 54.49
N ARG A 11 -15.84 -9.64 54.61
CA ARG A 11 -14.77 -10.60 54.34
C ARG A 11 -14.87 -11.10 52.91
N LEU A 12 -13.73 -11.21 52.22
CA LEU A 12 -13.62 -11.93 50.95
C LEU A 12 -13.11 -13.37 51.19
N PRO A 13 -13.65 -14.39 50.50
CA PRO A 13 -13.13 -15.77 50.56
C PRO A 13 -11.90 -15.98 49.63
N PRO A 14 -11.10 -17.05 49.84
CA PRO A 14 -9.75 -17.15 49.30
C PRO A 14 -9.63 -17.81 47.92
N THR A 15 -8.43 -17.66 47.36
CA THR A 15 -7.95 -18.19 46.07
C THR A 15 -7.83 -19.73 46.02
N ILE A 16 -8.05 -20.29 44.83
CA ILE A 16 -7.87 -21.72 44.52
C ILE A 16 -6.48 -21.95 43.88
N PRO A 17 -5.70 -22.98 44.28
CA PRO A 17 -4.32 -23.16 43.83
C PRO A 17 -4.18 -23.87 42.47
N ARG A 18 -3.09 -23.56 41.76
CA ARG A 18 -2.62 -24.29 40.57
C ARG A 18 -2.23 -25.74 40.92
N ARG A 19 -2.59 -26.70 40.06
CA ARG A 19 -2.07 -28.08 40.13
C ARG A 19 -1.07 -28.32 39.00
N VAL A 20 0.14 -28.73 39.36
CA VAL A 20 1.15 -29.26 38.43
C VAL A 20 0.95 -30.78 38.30
N LEU A 21 0.97 -31.29 37.08
CA LEU A 21 1.25 -32.69 36.80
C LEU A 21 2.19 -32.76 35.60
N SER A 22 3.41 -33.24 35.85
CA SER A 22 4.31 -33.74 34.82
C SER A 22 3.91 -35.17 34.44
N HIS A 23 4.16 -35.57 33.19
CA HIS A 23 4.72 -36.88 32.87
C HIS A 23 5.44 -36.82 31.52
N SER A 24 6.55 -37.55 31.42
CA SER A 24 7.42 -37.64 30.24
C SER A 24 6.98 -38.80 29.34
N GLN A 25 7.09 -38.64 28.00
CA GLN A 25 7.70 -39.66 27.14
C GLN A 25 7.93 -39.18 25.69
N THR A 26 9.22 -39.09 25.33
CA THR A 26 9.88 -39.55 24.09
C THR A 26 9.19 -39.43 22.70
N LEU A 27 9.85 -38.61 21.87
CA LEU A 27 10.03 -38.67 20.39
C LEU A 27 10.34 -40.10 19.84
N PRO A 28 10.25 -40.41 18.51
CA PRO A 28 10.72 -39.51 17.43
C PRO A 28 10.00 -39.49 16.05
N ARG A 29 10.47 -38.52 15.25
CA ARG A 29 10.27 -38.30 13.81
C ARG A 29 10.58 -39.54 12.96
N SER A 30 9.89 -39.72 11.83
CA SER A 30 10.51 -40.27 10.61
C SER A 30 9.87 -39.76 9.30
N ARG A 31 10.74 -39.32 8.39
CA ARG A 31 10.59 -38.99 6.95
C ARG A 31 12.02 -38.78 6.44
N PRO A 32 12.33 -38.86 5.12
CA PRO A 32 11.70 -39.57 4.00
C PRO A 32 12.79 -40.52 3.40
N PRO A 33 13.04 -40.67 2.08
CA PRO A 33 12.20 -40.61 0.87
C PRO A 33 12.27 -41.89 -0.01
N HIS A 34 11.45 -41.96 -1.06
CA HIS A 34 11.73 -42.82 -2.24
C HIS A 34 11.84 -41.97 -3.51
N PRO A 35 12.93 -42.08 -4.30
CA PRO A 35 13.11 -41.32 -5.53
C PRO A 35 13.02 -42.21 -6.78
N PHE A 36 12.20 -41.81 -7.77
CA PHE A 36 12.35 -42.16 -9.19
C PHE A 36 11.69 -41.06 -10.02
N ALA A 37 12.09 -40.68 -11.23
CA ALA A 37 13.37 -40.58 -11.94
C ALA A 37 13.00 -40.31 -13.42
N ARG A 38 13.53 -39.22 -13.99
CA ARG A 38 13.84 -39.02 -15.43
C ARG A 38 12.69 -39.12 -16.48
N HIS A 39 12.36 -37.95 -17.06
CA HIS A 39 12.64 -37.52 -18.46
C HIS A 39 12.77 -38.56 -19.63
N PRO A 40 12.59 -38.16 -20.91
CA PRO A 40 12.04 -36.89 -21.47
C PRO A 40 11.16 -37.03 -22.76
N ALA A 41 10.70 -35.87 -23.24
CA ALA A 41 10.54 -35.45 -24.65
C ALA A 41 9.63 -36.23 -25.64
N ARG A 42 8.70 -35.48 -26.26
CA ARG A 42 8.62 -35.46 -27.73
C ARG A 42 8.10 -34.13 -28.29
N THR A 43 8.98 -33.43 -29.00
CA THR A 43 8.66 -32.32 -29.89
C THR A 43 7.91 -32.83 -31.12
N LEU A 44 6.97 -32.06 -31.67
CA LEU A 44 6.68 -32.05 -33.11
C LEU A 44 6.07 -30.70 -33.52
N THR A 45 6.81 -29.97 -34.35
CA THR A 45 6.42 -28.71 -35.01
C THR A 45 5.59 -28.98 -36.25
N THR A 46 4.55 -28.16 -36.52
CA THR A 46 4.18 -27.73 -37.88
C THR A 46 3.23 -26.52 -37.87
N THR A 47 3.63 -25.49 -38.61
CA THR A 47 2.85 -24.33 -39.10
C THR A 47 3.54 -23.87 -40.40
N PRO A 48 2.95 -23.05 -41.28
CA PRO A 48 1.56 -22.57 -41.39
C PRO A 48 0.95 -22.82 -42.79
N LEU A 49 -0.32 -22.43 -43.01
CA LEU A 49 -0.79 -22.01 -44.35
C LEU A 49 -1.94 -20.99 -44.28
N ALA A 50 -1.83 -19.96 -45.11
CA ALA A 50 -2.82 -18.94 -45.52
C ALA A 50 -2.36 -18.44 -46.92
N PRO A 51 -3.05 -17.53 -47.66
CA PRO A 51 -4.31 -16.81 -47.40
C PRO A 51 -5.30 -16.75 -48.59
N ALA A 52 -6.49 -16.15 -48.39
CA ALA A 52 -7.36 -15.44 -49.39
C ALA A 52 -8.73 -15.12 -48.75
N VAL A 53 -9.55 -14.11 -49.14
CA VAL A 53 -9.43 -12.87 -49.94
C VAL A 53 -10.58 -11.92 -49.50
N LYS A 54 -10.48 -10.61 -49.81
CA LYS A 54 -11.45 -9.53 -49.50
C LYS A 54 -12.86 -9.72 -50.13
N MET A 55 -13.87 -9.03 -49.56
CA MET A 55 -14.93 -8.29 -50.28
C MET A 55 -15.60 -7.25 -49.36
N ALA A 56 -16.20 -6.18 -49.90
CA ALA A 56 -16.79 -5.07 -49.14
C ALA A 56 -18.02 -4.42 -49.82
N SER A 57 -19.12 -4.22 -49.06
CA SER A 57 -20.34 -3.44 -49.40
C SER A 57 -21.41 -3.55 -48.28
N SER A 58 -22.35 -2.63 -48.01
CA SER A 58 -22.46 -1.18 -48.24
C SER A 58 -23.72 -0.59 -47.54
N SER A 59 -23.66 0.69 -47.11
CA SER A 59 -24.76 1.67 -46.85
C SER A 59 -26.25 1.26 -47.01
N SER A 60 -27.12 1.52 -46.02
CA SER A 60 -28.00 2.73 -46.04
C SER A 60 -29.05 2.85 -44.91
N ALA A 61 -29.45 4.10 -44.64
CA ALA A 61 -30.72 4.63 -44.10
C ALA A 61 -31.15 4.45 -42.60
N GLN A 62 -31.55 5.58 -41.99
CA GLN A 62 -32.22 5.75 -40.68
C GLN A 62 -33.73 6.01 -40.84
N PRO A 63 -34.48 6.13 -39.72
CA PRO A 63 -35.31 7.33 -39.54
C PRO A 63 -35.18 8.04 -38.16
N THR A 64 -34.85 9.34 -38.22
CA THR A 64 -35.28 10.50 -37.41
C THR A 64 -35.67 10.41 -35.90
N LYS A 65 -34.79 11.00 -35.05
CA LYS A 65 -34.99 12.06 -34.01
C LYS A 65 -36.26 12.12 -33.12
N PRO A 66 -36.09 12.52 -31.84
CA PRO A 66 -36.23 13.95 -31.51
C PRO A 66 -34.99 14.61 -30.85
N THR A 67 -35.02 15.94 -30.80
CA THR A 67 -33.88 16.82 -30.56
C THR A 67 -33.68 17.16 -29.08
N SER A 68 -32.44 17.10 -28.56
CA SER A 68 -32.05 17.84 -27.35
C SER A 68 -30.82 18.72 -27.65
N THR A 69 -30.88 19.98 -27.21
CA THR A 69 -29.94 21.02 -27.62
C THR A 69 -28.74 21.05 -26.69
N THR A 70 -27.67 20.33 -27.03
CA THR A 70 -26.38 20.48 -26.35
C THR A 70 -25.57 21.57 -27.03
N ALA A 71 -25.45 22.74 -26.38
CA ALA A 71 -24.56 23.80 -26.85
C ALA A 71 -23.11 23.31 -26.78
N LYS A 72 -22.41 23.30 -27.92
CA LYS A 72 -20.95 23.14 -27.95
C LYS A 72 -20.32 24.38 -27.33
N ILE A 73 -19.58 24.20 -26.24
CA ILE A 73 -18.56 25.16 -25.83
C ILE A 73 -17.30 24.81 -26.61
N GLU A 74 -17.04 25.54 -27.69
CA GLU A 74 -15.74 25.55 -28.35
C GLU A 74 -14.79 26.50 -27.59
N GLY A 75 -13.49 26.18 -27.55
CA GLY A 75 -12.48 27.10 -27.00
C GLY A 75 -12.07 26.86 -25.55
N GLY A 76 -11.36 25.77 -25.30
CA GLY A 76 -10.53 25.57 -24.10
C GLY A 76 -9.36 24.68 -24.48
N ALA A 77 -8.12 25.18 -24.36
CA ALA A 77 -6.94 24.53 -24.92
C ALA A 77 -6.84 23.05 -24.51
N GLN A 78 -6.42 22.19 -25.45
CA GLN A 78 -5.93 20.86 -25.11
C GLN A 78 -4.85 21.03 -24.04
N ALA A 79 -5.14 20.61 -22.81
CA ALA A 79 -4.18 20.67 -21.73
C ALA A 79 -2.95 19.87 -22.17
N GLN A 80 -1.82 20.56 -22.36
CA GLN A 80 -0.55 19.94 -22.68
C GLN A 80 -0.29 18.86 -21.62
N ARG A 81 -0.42 17.59 -22.01
CA ARG A 81 0.10 16.47 -21.21
C ARG A 81 1.56 16.83 -20.93
N ASN A 82 1.95 16.76 -19.66
CA ASN A 82 3.28 17.18 -19.16
C ASN A 82 4.37 16.90 -20.22
N PRO A 83 5.24 17.87 -20.55
CA PRO A 83 6.35 17.67 -21.47
C PRO A 83 7.44 16.85 -20.77
N HIS A 84 7.17 15.56 -20.56
CA HIS A 84 8.21 14.58 -20.33
C HIS A 84 8.94 14.41 -21.67
N PRO A 85 10.28 14.54 -21.71
CA PRO A 85 11.06 14.07 -22.86
C PRO A 85 10.76 12.60 -23.14
N ASP A 86 11.12 12.10 -24.33
CA ASP A 86 10.97 10.67 -24.64
C ASP A 86 11.54 9.81 -23.50
N PHE A 87 10.65 9.11 -22.80
CA PHE A 87 11.01 8.42 -21.57
C PHE A 87 12.02 7.30 -21.84
N LYS A 88 12.00 6.69 -23.04
CA LYS A 88 12.97 5.66 -23.41
C LYS A 88 14.38 6.24 -23.62
N SER A 89 14.49 7.44 -24.20
CA SER A 89 15.76 8.18 -24.24
C SER A 89 16.27 8.55 -22.84
N ILE A 90 15.38 8.94 -21.90
CA ILE A 90 15.79 9.23 -20.50
C ILE A 90 16.22 7.94 -19.78
N GLU A 91 15.49 6.85 -19.97
CA GLU A 91 15.75 5.55 -19.33
C GLU A 91 17.08 4.96 -19.80
N ALA A 92 17.38 5.00 -21.10
CA ALA A 92 18.63 4.54 -21.68
C ALA A 92 19.88 5.36 -21.26
N ALA A 93 19.68 6.57 -20.70
CA ALA A 93 20.76 7.40 -20.16
C ALA A 93 21.03 7.18 -18.67
N ARG A 94 20.28 6.30 -18.00
CA ARG A 94 20.48 5.93 -16.59
C ARG A 94 21.41 4.72 -16.47
N PRO A 95 22.07 4.51 -15.31
CA PRO A 95 22.71 3.24 -15.02
C PRO A 95 21.73 2.07 -15.09
N ASP A 96 22.24 0.89 -15.48
CA ASP A 96 21.49 -0.36 -15.45
C ASP A 96 20.95 -0.69 -14.05
N PHE A 97 19.93 -1.56 -13.98
CA PHE A 97 19.39 -2.01 -12.72
C PHE A 97 20.41 -2.86 -11.93
N ASP A 98 20.97 -2.28 -10.87
CA ASP A 98 21.85 -3.01 -9.96
C ASP A 98 21.04 -3.92 -9.02
N ALA A 99 20.99 -5.20 -9.37
CA ALA A 99 20.38 -6.25 -8.58
C ALA A 99 21.20 -6.65 -7.33
N SER A 100 22.49 -6.31 -7.29
CA SER A 100 23.40 -6.64 -6.17
C SER A 100 23.21 -5.72 -4.96
N LEU A 101 22.61 -4.54 -5.15
CA LEU A 101 22.17 -3.68 -4.06
C LEU A 101 21.07 -4.37 -3.25
N GLY A 102 21.47 -4.91 -2.09
CA GLY A 102 20.59 -5.33 -1.00
C GLY A 102 20.46 -4.26 0.07
N VAL A 103 19.82 -4.61 1.19
CA VAL A 103 19.64 -3.73 2.34
C VAL A 103 20.98 -3.54 3.06
N ARG A 104 21.45 -2.29 3.13
CA ARG A 104 22.66 -1.87 3.85
C ARG A 104 22.28 -1.03 5.05
N PHE A 105 22.82 -1.39 6.22
CA PHE A 105 22.74 -0.57 7.41
C PHE A 105 23.88 0.47 7.45
N THR A 106 23.53 1.71 7.77
CA THR A 106 24.48 2.80 8.01
C THR A 106 24.33 3.37 9.42
N LYS A 107 25.35 4.10 9.87
CA LYS A 107 25.21 4.98 11.04
C LYS A 107 24.26 6.13 10.71
N THR A 108 23.74 6.79 11.74
CA THR A 108 23.12 8.11 11.61
C THR A 108 24.13 9.15 11.12
N VAL A 109 23.62 10.27 10.59
CA VAL A 109 24.44 11.44 10.20
C VAL A 109 25.31 11.93 11.35
N ASP A 110 24.75 11.90 12.56
CA ASP A 110 25.38 12.32 13.80
C ASP A 110 25.14 11.21 14.85
N PRO A 111 26.10 10.28 15.03
CA PRO A 111 26.02 9.22 16.04
C PRO A 111 26.20 9.72 17.47
N ASP A 112 26.77 10.91 17.62
CA ASP A 112 27.09 11.53 18.91
C ASP A 112 26.10 12.65 19.29
N TRP A 113 25.01 12.80 18.53
CA TRP A 113 23.92 13.76 18.76
C TRP A 113 23.42 13.75 20.21
N LYS A 114 23.03 14.92 20.75
CA LYS A 114 22.62 15.09 22.15
C LYS A 114 21.21 15.67 22.24
N TYR A 115 20.43 15.23 23.23
CA TYR A 115 19.13 15.80 23.51
C TYR A 115 19.25 17.33 23.69
N GLY A 116 18.42 18.08 22.96
CA GLY A 116 18.47 19.54 22.90
C GLY A 116 19.35 20.15 21.80
N SER A 117 20.27 19.42 21.17
CA SER A 117 21.22 20.02 20.19
C SER A 117 20.63 20.36 18.81
N GLY A 118 19.30 20.35 18.67
CA GLY A 118 18.59 20.72 17.44
C GLY A 118 18.81 19.73 16.27
N ALA A 119 18.63 20.21 15.04
CA ALA A 119 18.86 19.38 13.84
C ALA A 119 20.34 19.01 13.68
N ASN A 120 20.64 17.87 13.05
CA ASN A 120 22.02 17.56 12.64
C ASN A 120 22.50 18.49 11.50
N ALA A 121 23.72 18.27 10.99
CA ALA A 121 24.35 19.13 9.99
C ALA A 121 23.86 18.90 8.54
N LEU A 122 23.15 17.80 8.24
CA LEU A 122 22.78 17.45 6.86
C LEU A 122 21.67 18.37 6.33
N GLY A 123 21.90 18.98 5.18
CA GLY A 123 20.87 19.70 4.43
C GLY A 123 20.36 20.99 5.07
N ARG A 124 21.09 21.55 6.06
CA ARG A 124 20.74 22.85 6.66
C ARG A 124 20.72 23.96 5.60
N SER A 125 19.74 24.85 5.72
CA SER A 125 19.55 26.02 4.88
C SER A 125 18.88 27.12 5.70
N ASP A 126 19.37 28.36 5.56
CA ASP A 126 18.80 29.55 6.21
C ASP A 126 17.66 30.18 5.38
N ALA A 127 17.24 29.51 4.29
CA ALA A 127 16.15 29.98 3.45
C ALA A 127 14.81 29.96 4.21
N ALA A 128 14.08 31.08 4.16
CA ALA A 128 12.77 31.19 4.78
C ALA A 128 11.72 30.25 4.13
N HIS A 129 10.82 29.72 4.95
CA HIS A 129 9.66 28.99 4.46
C HIS A 129 8.71 29.90 3.67
N VAL A 130 8.13 29.35 2.59
CA VAL A 130 7.06 30.00 1.84
C VAL A 130 5.72 29.45 2.33
N ALA A 131 4.83 30.34 2.81
CA ALA A 131 3.47 29.98 3.13
C ALA A 131 2.66 29.75 1.83
N ILE A 132 1.89 28.67 1.78
CA ILE A 132 1.04 28.31 0.63
C ILE A 132 -0.34 27.96 1.17
N ASP A 133 -1.37 28.75 0.86
CA ASP A 133 -2.75 28.37 1.15
C ASP A 133 -3.25 27.44 0.02
N PRO A 134 -3.67 26.19 0.33
CA PRO A 134 -4.22 25.28 -0.66
C PRO A 134 -5.55 25.76 -1.29
N HIS A 135 -6.13 26.86 -0.81
CA HIS A 135 -7.38 27.46 -1.24
C HIS A 135 -7.26 28.93 -1.68
N GLU A 136 -6.03 29.45 -1.83
CA GLU A 136 -5.81 30.81 -2.34
C GLU A 136 -6.48 31.04 -3.71
N GLU A 137 -6.94 32.26 -3.95
CA GLU A 137 -7.68 32.59 -5.18
C GLU A 137 -6.82 32.33 -6.43
N GLY A 138 -7.41 31.70 -7.43
CA GLY A 138 -6.74 31.34 -8.69
C GLY A 138 -5.88 30.06 -8.63
N ARG A 139 -5.63 29.46 -7.45
CA ARG A 139 -4.82 28.23 -7.35
C ARG A 139 -5.56 26.99 -7.85
N PRO A 140 -5.04 26.25 -8.86
CA PRO A 140 -5.65 25.01 -9.29
C PRO A 140 -5.47 23.89 -8.26
N ALA A 141 -6.53 23.14 -7.94
CA ALA A 141 -6.45 21.97 -7.04
C ALA A 141 -5.43 20.92 -7.51
N GLY A 142 -5.13 20.85 -8.82
CA GLY A 142 -4.08 19.99 -9.37
C GLY A 142 -2.65 20.36 -8.91
N PHE A 143 -2.42 21.59 -8.46
CA PHE A 143 -1.13 21.98 -7.86
C PHE A 143 -0.99 21.42 -6.45
N ASN A 144 -2.08 21.35 -5.67
CA ASN A 144 -2.09 20.66 -4.39
C ASN A 144 -1.78 19.18 -4.57
N TYR A 145 -2.36 18.52 -5.59
CA TYR A 145 -1.99 17.14 -5.93
C TYR A 145 -0.48 17.00 -6.21
N LYS A 146 0.09 17.81 -7.11
CA LYS A 146 1.53 17.76 -7.44
C LYS A 146 2.43 17.98 -6.21
N LEU A 147 2.09 18.95 -5.36
CA LEU A 147 2.82 19.27 -4.14
C LEU A 147 2.73 18.13 -3.11
N LEU A 148 1.53 17.62 -2.84
CA LEU A 148 1.32 16.56 -1.85
C LEU A 148 2.01 15.25 -2.25
N ILE A 149 1.95 14.83 -3.52
CA ILE A 149 2.63 13.59 -3.96
C ILE A 149 4.15 13.70 -4.04
N SER A 150 4.72 14.91 -3.99
CA SER A 150 6.17 15.12 -3.99
C SER A 150 6.72 15.39 -2.58
N GLY A 151 5.96 16.08 -1.72
CA GLY A 151 6.34 16.33 -0.32
C GLY A 151 6.02 15.18 0.64
N VAL A 152 4.93 14.43 0.42
CA VAL A 152 4.60 13.25 1.25
C VAL A 152 5.18 12.01 0.58
N VAL A 153 6.44 11.70 0.90
CA VAL A 153 7.24 10.59 0.37
C VAL A 153 8.21 10.05 1.43
N PRO A 154 8.64 8.77 1.36
CA PRO A 154 8.13 7.71 0.50
C PRO A 154 6.72 7.24 0.93
N ARG A 155 5.86 6.89 -0.02
CA ARG A 155 4.53 6.32 0.28
C ARG A 155 4.51 4.82 0.04
N PRO A 156 4.01 4.00 0.98
CA PRO A 156 3.72 2.60 0.69
C PRO A 156 2.56 2.50 -0.30
N ILE A 157 2.39 1.31 -0.90
CA ILE A 157 1.39 1.08 -1.94
C ILE A 157 0.52 -0.12 -1.55
N ALA A 158 -0.78 0.11 -1.37
CA ALA A 158 -1.75 -0.97 -1.31
C ALA A 158 -2.02 -1.47 -2.73
N PHE A 159 -1.56 -2.67 -3.05
CA PHE A 159 -1.90 -3.34 -4.30
C PHE A 159 -3.16 -4.16 -4.08
N LEU A 160 -4.31 -3.52 -4.30
CA LEU A 160 -5.62 -4.06 -3.96
C LEU A 160 -6.10 -5.02 -5.03
N SER A 161 -6.29 -6.27 -4.61
CA SER A 161 -7.13 -7.24 -5.30
C SER A 161 -8.55 -7.14 -4.75
N THR A 162 -9.53 -7.02 -5.63
CA THR A 162 -10.96 -7.02 -5.27
C THR A 162 -11.78 -7.84 -6.25
N ARG A 163 -13.00 -8.19 -5.84
CA ARG A 163 -13.94 -8.99 -6.63
C ARG A 163 -15.35 -8.42 -6.46
N SER A 164 -16.17 -8.38 -7.51
CA SER A 164 -17.57 -7.95 -7.38
C SER A 164 -18.36 -8.92 -6.50
N ALA A 165 -19.46 -8.45 -5.89
CA ALA A 165 -20.23 -9.25 -4.93
C ALA A 165 -20.83 -10.54 -5.54
N ASP A 166 -21.26 -10.47 -6.81
CA ASP A 166 -21.71 -11.60 -7.62
C ASP A 166 -20.56 -12.51 -8.09
N GLY A 167 -19.33 -12.08 -7.89
CA GLY A 167 -18.12 -12.79 -8.27
C GLY A 167 -17.77 -12.79 -9.77
N THR A 168 -18.47 -12.01 -10.61
CA THR A 168 -18.31 -12.01 -12.08
C THR A 168 -17.10 -11.21 -12.58
N THR A 169 -16.63 -10.22 -11.81
CA THR A 169 -15.45 -9.41 -12.15
C THR A 169 -14.40 -9.47 -11.04
N THR A 170 -13.13 -9.36 -11.43
CA THR A 170 -11.99 -9.21 -10.51
C THR A 170 -11.13 -8.06 -10.97
N ASN A 171 -10.55 -7.34 -10.03
CA ASN A 171 -9.74 -6.14 -10.27
C ASN A 171 -8.43 -6.25 -9.48
N LEU A 172 -7.35 -5.66 -10.00
CA LEU A 172 -6.06 -5.57 -9.33
C LEU A 172 -5.42 -4.20 -9.57
N ALA A 173 -5.34 -3.31 -8.58
CA ALA A 173 -4.84 -1.94 -8.80
C ALA A 173 -4.00 -1.36 -7.64
N PRO A 174 -2.96 -0.54 -7.93
CA PRO A 174 -2.12 0.09 -6.92
C PRO A 174 -2.70 1.43 -6.39
N PHE A 175 -2.66 1.60 -5.08
CA PHE A 175 -3.10 2.81 -4.38
C PHE A 175 -2.01 3.29 -3.41
N SER A 176 -1.37 4.44 -3.71
CA SER A 176 -0.33 5.02 -2.84
C SER A 176 -0.87 6.02 -1.80
N TYR A 177 -2.19 6.11 -1.62
CA TYR A 177 -2.79 6.84 -0.49
C TYR A 177 -3.13 5.79 0.59
N PHE A 178 -2.10 5.09 1.05
CA PHE A 178 -2.20 3.91 1.89
C PHE A 178 -1.34 4.08 3.14
N ASN A 179 -1.83 3.59 4.29
CA ASN A 179 -1.02 3.36 5.48
C ASN A 179 -1.70 2.37 6.44
N MET A 180 -0.98 1.96 7.49
CA MET A 180 -1.55 1.34 8.69
C MET A 180 -2.13 2.43 9.62
N VAL A 181 -3.19 2.09 10.35
CA VAL A 181 -3.90 2.95 11.31
C VAL A 181 -3.77 2.41 12.74
N ASN A 182 -3.94 1.10 12.91
CA ASN A 182 -3.93 0.44 14.22
C ASN A 182 -3.38 -0.99 14.10
N HIS A 183 -2.96 -1.58 15.22
CA HIS A 183 -2.47 -2.96 15.31
C HIS A 183 -3.42 -3.91 16.07
N ASP A 184 -4.31 -3.38 16.92
CA ASP A 184 -5.33 -4.18 17.65
C ASP A 184 -6.68 -3.44 17.72
N PRO A 185 -7.65 -3.75 16.84
CA PRO A 185 -7.53 -4.65 15.69
C PRO A 185 -6.60 -4.07 14.60
N PRO A 186 -6.02 -4.90 13.72
CA PRO A 186 -5.20 -4.44 12.61
C PRO A 186 -6.05 -3.63 11.61
N LEU A 187 -5.84 -2.32 11.54
CA LEU A 187 -6.59 -1.43 10.66
C LEU A 187 -5.67 -0.77 9.63
N PHE A 188 -6.15 -0.69 8.39
CA PHE A 188 -5.49 -0.08 7.25
C PHE A 188 -6.38 1.00 6.65
N VAL A 189 -5.78 2.02 6.03
CA VAL A 189 -6.51 3.09 5.35
C VAL A 189 -6.12 3.15 3.87
N VAL A 190 -7.11 3.26 2.97
CA VAL A 190 -6.88 3.49 1.53
C VAL A 190 -7.73 4.66 1.03
N GLY A 191 -7.07 5.63 0.40
CA GLY A 191 -7.69 6.77 -0.26
C GLY A 191 -7.90 6.56 -1.77
N PHE A 192 -9.10 6.84 -2.24
CA PHE A 192 -9.52 6.78 -3.63
C PHE A 192 -9.83 8.20 -4.15
N SER A 193 -9.13 8.66 -5.19
CA SER A 193 -9.46 9.90 -5.90
C SER A 193 -10.58 9.69 -6.92
N ALA A 194 -11.74 9.24 -6.43
CA ALA A 194 -12.99 9.02 -7.15
C ALA A 194 -14.16 9.11 -6.16
N SER A 195 -15.37 9.45 -6.62
CA SER A 195 -16.60 9.44 -5.79
C SER A 195 -17.29 8.09 -5.81
N VAL A 196 -18.27 7.84 -4.92
CA VAL A 196 -19.10 6.62 -5.01
C VAL A 196 -20.03 6.61 -6.23
N ASP A 197 -20.42 7.78 -6.76
CA ASP A 197 -21.26 7.90 -7.97
C ASP A 197 -20.52 7.49 -9.25
N ARG A 198 -19.20 7.66 -9.27
CA ARG A 198 -18.31 7.30 -10.38
C ARG A 198 -17.05 6.63 -9.81
N PRO A 199 -17.20 5.44 -9.22
CA PRO A 199 -16.13 4.81 -8.47
C PRO A 199 -15.09 4.24 -9.44
N LYS A 200 -13.86 4.06 -8.94
CA LYS A 200 -12.95 3.07 -9.51
C LYS A 200 -13.50 1.68 -9.24
N ASP A 201 -13.24 0.74 -10.13
CA ASP A 201 -13.74 -0.63 -10.04
C ASP A 201 -13.28 -1.33 -8.75
N SER A 202 -12.07 -1.05 -8.27
CA SER A 202 -11.60 -1.52 -6.96
C SER A 202 -12.41 -0.96 -5.78
N LEU A 203 -12.85 0.30 -5.85
CA LEU A 203 -13.72 0.92 -4.83
C LEU A 203 -15.14 0.35 -4.90
N ARG A 204 -15.72 0.23 -6.11
CA ARG A 204 -17.01 -0.41 -6.36
C ARG A 204 -17.07 -1.79 -5.70
N ASN A 205 -16.12 -2.65 -6.07
CA ASN A 205 -16.03 -4.01 -5.57
C ASN A 205 -15.85 -4.06 -4.04
N LEU A 206 -15.05 -3.16 -3.46
CA LEU A 206 -14.86 -3.09 -2.00
C LEU A 206 -16.15 -2.68 -1.26
N LEU A 207 -16.92 -1.73 -1.79
CA LEU A 207 -18.19 -1.30 -1.20
C LEU A 207 -19.29 -2.39 -1.32
N GLU A 208 -19.36 -3.05 -2.48
CA GLU A 208 -20.36 -4.09 -2.78
C GLU A 208 -20.07 -5.41 -2.07
N SER A 209 -18.83 -5.91 -2.12
CA SER A 209 -18.45 -7.21 -1.56
C SER A 209 -18.00 -7.16 -0.09
N ARG A 210 -17.67 -5.97 0.42
CA ARG A 210 -16.98 -5.74 1.70
C ARG A 210 -15.61 -6.38 1.83
N GLU A 211 -15.02 -6.89 0.74
CA GLU A 211 -13.84 -7.76 0.78
C GLU A 211 -12.72 -7.31 -0.18
N CYS A 212 -11.47 -7.48 0.25
CA CYS A 212 -10.29 -7.28 -0.58
C CYS A 212 -9.09 -8.09 -0.09
N VAL A 213 -8.02 -8.11 -0.88
CA VAL A 213 -6.67 -8.43 -0.40
C VAL A 213 -5.75 -7.26 -0.68
N ILE A 214 -5.08 -6.76 0.35
CA ILE A 214 -4.00 -5.77 0.24
C ILE A 214 -2.69 -6.53 0.05
N ASN A 215 -2.00 -6.35 -1.07
CA ASN A 215 -0.69 -6.95 -1.32
C ASN A 215 0.39 -5.86 -1.26
N ILE A 216 1.57 -6.16 -0.72
CA ILE A 216 2.71 -5.24 -0.77
C ILE A 216 3.53 -5.49 -2.04
N ILE A 217 3.77 -4.43 -2.81
CA ILE A 217 4.58 -4.50 -4.03
C ILE A 217 6.05 -4.61 -3.64
N GLY A 218 6.72 -5.64 -4.17
CA GLY A 218 8.17 -5.79 -4.13
C GLY A 218 8.81 -5.53 -5.50
N GLU A 219 10.12 -5.31 -5.52
CA GLU A 219 10.88 -5.06 -6.76
C GLU A 219 10.64 -6.10 -7.86
N GLY A 220 10.56 -7.40 -7.48
CA GLY A 220 10.49 -8.51 -8.43
C GLY A 220 9.22 -8.59 -9.30
N PHE A 221 8.25 -7.70 -9.09
CA PHE A 221 7.05 -7.61 -9.94
C PHE A 221 6.55 -6.16 -10.15
N LEU A 222 7.43 -5.16 -9.99
CA LEU A 222 7.08 -3.74 -10.08
C LEU A 222 6.46 -3.37 -11.45
N GLU A 223 7.02 -3.84 -12.56
CA GLU A 223 6.52 -3.54 -13.91
C GLU A 223 5.10 -4.09 -14.12
N ALA A 224 4.86 -5.32 -13.65
CA ALA A 224 3.57 -5.98 -13.70
C ALA A 224 2.53 -5.27 -12.82
N ALA A 225 2.89 -4.86 -11.60
CA ALA A 225 2.01 -4.08 -10.74
C ALA A 225 1.76 -2.66 -11.25
N ASN A 226 2.73 -2.04 -11.92
CA ASN A 226 2.56 -0.74 -12.57
C ASN A 226 1.65 -0.84 -13.82
N SER A 227 1.70 -1.95 -14.57
CA SER A 227 0.85 -2.14 -15.77
C SER A 227 -0.64 -2.08 -15.44
N THR A 228 -1.05 -2.50 -14.23
CA THR A 228 -2.44 -2.40 -13.77
C THR A 228 -2.91 -0.99 -13.40
N SER A 229 -2.03 0.02 -13.51
CA SER A 229 -2.44 1.43 -13.50
C SER A 229 -3.09 1.87 -14.82
N VAL A 230 -3.28 0.96 -15.78
CA VAL A 230 -4.01 1.18 -17.03
C VAL A 230 -5.48 1.55 -16.76
N ASN A 231 -6.04 2.45 -17.58
CA ASN A 231 -7.48 2.75 -17.55
C ASN A 231 -8.25 1.67 -18.32
N ALA A 232 -8.29 0.45 -17.78
CA ALA A 232 -9.07 -0.65 -18.36
C ALA A 232 -10.58 -0.34 -18.36
N PRO A 233 -11.35 -0.82 -19.36
CA PRO A 233 -12.81 -0.82 -19.28
C PRO A 233 -13.31 -1.80 -18.21
N TYR A 234 -14.43 -1.49 -17.56
CA TYR A 234 -15.09 -2.39 -16.59
C TYR A 234 -15.27 -3.80 -17.16
N GLY A 235 -14.96 -4.82 -16.36
CA GLY A 235 -15.01 -6.22 -16.78
C GLY A 235 -13.81 -6.68 -17.63
N ARG A 236 -12.76 -5.86 -17.79
CA ARG A 236 -11.43 -6.30 -18.24
C ARG A 236 -10.49 -6.29 -17.03
N SER A 237 -10.08 -7.48 -16.60
CA SER A 237 -9.29 -7.61 -15.38
C SER A 237 -7.84 -7.25 -15.61
N GLU A 238 -7.23 -6.50 -14.69
CA GLU A 238 -5.81 -6.19 -14.79
C GLU A 238 -4.90 -7.36 -14.38
N TRP A 239 -5.47 -8.45 -13.84
CA TRP A 239 -4.79 -9.75 -13.73
C TRP A 239 -4.27 -10.20 -15.11
N ASP A 240 -5.08 -10.04 -16.18
CA ASP A 240 -4.71 -10.43 -17.54
C ASP A 240 -3.55 -9.57 -18.10
N VAL A 241 -3.53 -8.27 -17.80
CA VAL A 241 -2.54 -7.30 -18.31
C VAL A 241 -1.22 -7.35 -17.55
N SER A 242 -1.26 -7.72 -16.27
CA SER A 242 -0.05 -7.87 -15.43
C SER A 242 0.61 -9.24 -15.59
N GLY A 243 -0.16 -10.28 -15.92
CA GLY A 243 0.34 -11.67 -15.95
C GLY A 243 0.68 -12.22 -14.56
N LEU A 244 0.25 -11.56 -13.49
CA LEU A 244 0.44 -12.00 -12.10
C LEU A 244 -0.50 -13.15 -11.77
N THR A 245 -0.07 -14.02 -10.84
CA THR A 245 -0.84 -15.24 -10.53
C THR A 245 -1.82 -14.98 -9.37
N PRO A 246 -3.15 -15.02 -9.59
CA PRO A 246 -4.10 -14.96 -8.50
C PRO A 246 -4.13 -16.28 -7.72
N VAL A 247 -4.14 -16.21 -6.39
CA VAL A 247 -4.34 -17.36 -5.50
C VAL A 247 -5.60 -17.17 -4.66
N TYR A 248 -6.54 -18.10 -4.78
CA TYR A 248 -7.87 -18.06 -4.15
C TYR A 248 -7.96 -18.98 -2.90
N ASP A 249 -6.85 -19.14 -2.16
CA ASP A 249 -6.78 -19.98 -0.94
C ASP A 249 -6.93 -19.19 0.38
N CYS A 250 -7.33 -17.92 0.25
CA CYS A 250 -7.74 -17.00 1.32
C CYS A 250 -8.77 -17.65 2.27
N LYS A 251 -8.71 -17.27 3.56
CA LYS A 251 -9.48 -17.92 4.64
C LYS A 251 -10.81 -17.24 4.96
N HIS A 252 -10.88 -15.92 4.75
CA HIS A 252 -12.01 -15.08 5.14
C HIS A 252 -12.59 -14.27 3.98
N VAL A 253 -11.82 -14.05 2.90
CA VAL A 253 -12.26 -13.26 1.73
C VAL A 253 -12.28 -14.05 0.42
N ARG A 254 -13.16 -13.67 -0.52
CA ARG A 254 -13.28 -14.26 -1.87
C ARG A 254 -12.36 -13.62 -2.92
N ALA A 255 -11.67 -12.55 -2.58
CA ALA A 255 -10.66 -11.91 -3.43
C ALA A 255 -9.34 -12.71 -3.40
N ALA A 256 -8.59 -12.71 -4.50
CA ALA A 256 -7.34 -13.46 -4.60
C ALA A 256 -6.17 -12.67 -3.98
N ARG A 257 -5.20 -13.36 -3.36
CA ARG A 257 -3.88 -12.78 -3.09
C ARG A 257 -2.97 -12.92 -4.32
N VAL A 258 -1.99 -12.03 -4.45
CA VAL A 258 -0.97 -12.09 -5.50
C VAL A 258 0.08 -13.13 -5.07
N LYS A 259 0.34 -14.16 -5.89
CA LYS A 259 1.30 -15.23 -5.56
C LYS A 259 2.73 -14.71 -5.40
N GLU A 260 3.07 -13.69 -6.17
CA GLU A 260 4.38 -13.07 -6.26
C GLU A 260 4.68 -12.13 -5.06
N ALA A 261 3.65 -11.74 -4.29
CA ALA A 261 3.79 -10.88 -3.12
C ALA A 261 4.38 -11.65 -1.93
N VAL A 262 5.30 -11.01 -1.21
CA VAL A 262 5.89 -11.56 0.02
C VAL A 262 4.97 -11.38 1.23
N PHE A 263 4.17 -10.30 1.24
CA PHE A 263 3.19 -10.02 2.28
C PHE A 263 1.84 -9.62 1.67
N SER A 264 0.78 -10.27 2.14
CA SER A 264 -0.62 -9.96 1.79
C SER A 264 -1.52 -9.98 3.02
N VAL A 265 -2.50 -9.08 3.05
CA VAL A 265 -3.52 -8.96 4.10
C VAL A 265 -4.89 -9.25 3.49
N GLU A 266 -5.60 -10.25 4.00
CA GLU A 266 -7.04 -10.38 3.75
C GLU A 266 -7.78 -9.30 4.54
N GLY A 267 -8.60 -8.51 3.85
CA GLY A 267 -9.19 -7.30 4.42
C GLY A 267 -10.69 -7.19 4.25
N THR A 268 -11.40 -6.85 5.32
CA THR A 268 -12.84 -6.51 5.30
C THR A 268 -13.06 -5.02 5.47
N LEU A 269 -14.02 -4.44 4.73
CA LEU A 269 -14.38 -3.03 4.84
C LEU A 269 -15.11 -2.77 6.16
N ASP A 270 -14.46 -2.03 7.06
CA ASP A 270 -15.00 -1.53 8.32
C ASP A 270 -15.95 -0.35 8.05
N PHE A 271 -15.40 0.80 7.63
CA PHE A 271 -16.20 1.95 7.17
C PHE A 271 -15.54 2.69 6.01
N TYR A 272 -16.29 3.59 5.38
CA TYR A 272 -15.77 4.56 4.43
C TYR A 272 -16.36 5.96 4.66
N LYS A 273 -15.69 6.98 4.14
CA LYS A 273 -16.17 8.37 4.17
C LYS A 273 -15.86 9.06 2.84
N GLU A 274 -16.84 9.79 2.32
CA GLU A 274 -16.67 10.66 1.16
C GLU A 274 -16.21 12.08 1.54
N TYR A 275 -15.56 12.76 0.59
CA TYR A 275 -15.12 14.15 0.72
C TYR A 275 -15.70 15.05 -0.36
N ASP A 276 -16.33 16.15 0.05
CA ASP A 276 -16.83 17.19 -0.84
C ASP A 276 -15.69 18.02 -1.47
N SER A 277 -15.85 18.34 -2.76
CA SER A 277 -14.89 19.13 -3.52
C SER A 277 -15.04 20.62 -3.20
N LYS A 278 -14.02 21.22 -2.56
CA LYS A 278 -13.94 22.68 -2.44
C LYS A 278 -13.76 23.39 -3.80
N ALA A 279 -13.11 22.73 -4.76
CA ALA A 279 -12.89 23.27 -6.10
C ALA A 279 -14.09 23.09 -7.05
N THR A 280 -15.10 22.30 -6.66
CA THR A 280 -16.34 22.14 -7.42
C THR A 280 -17.49 21.83 -6.45
N PRO A 281 -18.03 22.86 -5.78
CA PRO A 281 -19.08 22.69 -4.78
C PRO A 281 -20.25 21.82 -5.25
N GLY A 282 -20.79 21.01 -4.34
CA GLY A 282 -21.86 20.05 -4.64
C GLY A 282 -21.41 18.75 -5.32
N LYS A 283 -20.11 18.52 -5.53
CA LYS A 283 -19.57 17.24 -6.02
C LYS A 283 -18.66 16.58 -4.99
N LYS A 284 -18.71 15.24 -4.93
CA LYS A 284 -17.71 14.44 -4.21
C LYS A 284 -16.39 14.37 -5.00
N SER A 285 -15.27 14.38 -4.29
CA SER A 285 -13.90 14.45 -4.83
C SER A 285 -13.05 13.20 -4.56
N GLY A 286 -13.42 12.43 -3.54
CA GLY A 286 -12.69 11.25 -3.13
C GLY A 286 -13.40 10.49 -2.01
N VAL A 287 -12.95 9.27 -1.77
CA VAL A 287 -13.37 8.39 -0.68
C VAL A 287 -12.15 7.93 0.11
N VAL A 288 -12.25 7.86 1.43
CA VAL A 288 -11.35 7.07 2.27
C VAL A 288 -12.08 5.82 2.72
N ALA A 289 -11.42 4.66 2.66
CA ALA A 289 -11.90 3.40 3.22
C ALA A 289 -10.96 2.93 4.34
N PHE A 290 -11.54 2.45 5.43
CA PHE A 290 -10.86 1.75 6.51
C PHE A 290 -11.13 0.27 6.39
N ILE A 291 -10.07 -0.53 6.47
CA ILE A 291 -10.07 -1.96 6.16
C ILE A 291 -9.46 -2.69 7.36
N GLU A 292 -10.21 -3.59 7.96
CA GLU A 292 -9.72 -4.48 9.02
C GLU A 292 -8.99 -5.68 8.40
N GLY A 293 -7.77 -5.94 8.86
CA GLY A 293 -6.97 -7.09 8.45
C GLY A 293 -7.38 -8.34 9.22
N VAL A 294 -8.11 -9.25 8.56
CA VAL A 294 -8.69 -10.46 9.18
C VAL A 294 -7.81 -11.70 9.06
N ASN A 295 -6.83 -11.71 8.15
CA ASN A 295 -5.77 -12.72 8.09
C ASN A 295 -4.52 -12.19 7.35
N PHE A 296 -3.36 -12.75 7.67
CA PHE A 296 -2.07 -12.40 7.08
C PHE A 296 -1.41 -13.58 6.36
N TRP A 297 -0.86 -13.30 5.19
CA TRP A 297 -0.03 -14.23 4.43
C TRP A 297 1.39 -13.68 4.33
N VAL A 298 2.38 -14.45 4.77
CA VAL A 298 3.80 -14.13 4.64
C VAL A 298 4.53 -15.30 3.99
N ARG A 299 5.49 -15.01 3.13
CA ARG A 299 6.38 -16.03 2.53
C ARG A 299 7.28 -16.63 3.61
N GLU A 300 7.43 -17.95 3.63
CA GLU A 300 8.11 -18.68 4.73
C GLU A 300 9.60 -18.33 4.86
N ASP A 301 10.26 -17.96 3.76
CA ASP A 301 11.66 -17.50 3.72
C ASP A 301 11.83 -16.03 4.14
N ALA A 302 10.73 -15.29 4.31
CA ALA A 302 10.75 -13.88 4.67
C ALA A 302 10.38 -13.61 6.13
N ILE A 303 9.87 -14.60 6.86
CA ILE A 303 9.31 -14.42 8.21
C ILE A 303 10.17 -15.14 9.26
N ASN A 304 10.38 -14.49 10.41
CA ASN A 304 11.06 -15.13 11.53
C ASN A 304 10.20 -16.20 12.24
N ASP A 305 10.84 -17.06 13.06
CA ASP A 305 10.17 -18.15 13.80
C ASP A 305 8.98 -17.69 14.66
N GLN A 306 9.05 -16.47 15.22
CA GLN A 306 8.00 -15.87 16.03
C GLN A 306 6.81 -15.31 15.22
N ARG A 307 6.95 -15.23 13.89
CA ARG A 307 5.95 -14.68 12.96
C ARG A 307 5.57 -13.21 13.22
N ASN A 308 6.53 -12.42 13.68
CA ASN A 308 6.34 -11.01 14.05
C ASN A 308 7.28 -10.03 13.33
N ILE A 309 8.31 -10.51 12.61
CA ILE A 309 9.25 -9.66 11.84
C ILE A 309 9.46 -10.26 10.45
N ILE A 310 9.30 -9.41 9.42
CA ILE A 310 9.58 -9.74 8.01
C ILE A 310 10.96 -9.20 7.64
N ASP A 311 11.79 -10.01 6.99
CA ASP A 311 13.09 -9.60 6.44
C ASP A 311 12.91 -8.62 5.27
N PRO A 312 13.38 -7.36 5.38
CA PRO A 312 13.28 -6.37 4.30
C PRO A 312 14.10 -6.76 3.06
N ALA A 313 15.17 -7.55 3.20
CA ALA A 313 15.98 -8.02 2.07
C ALA A 313 15.23 -9.06 1.21
N VAL A 314 14.26 -9.76 1.80
CA VAL A 314 13.38 -10.71 1.12
C VAL A 314 12.11 -10.02 0.59
N LEU A 315 11.52 -9.11 1.39
CA LEU A 315 10.35 -8.31 1.00
C LEU A 315 10.63 -7.35 -0.18
N ARG A 316 11.84 -6.78 -0.24
CA ARG A 316 12.29 -5.77 -1.24
C ARG A 316 11.19 -4.75 -1.59
N PRO A 317 10.59 -4.07 -0.60
CA PRO A 317 9.40 -3.26 -0.82
C PRO A 317 9.74 -2.04 -1.70
N VAL A 318 8.80 -1.67 -2.57
CA VAL A 318 8.91 -0.44 -3.37
C VAL A 318 7.90 0.60 -2.90
N SER A 319 8.34 1.84 -2.86
CA SER A 319 7.53 3.00 -2.49
C SER A 319 7.20 3.88 -3.69
N ARG A 320 6.09 4.61 -3.62
CA ARG A 320 5.75 5.63 -4.63
C ARG A 320 6.25 7.01 -4.17
N LEU A 321 6.93 7.70 -5.07
CA LEU A 321 7.48 9.05 -4.85
C LEU A 321 6.66 10.09 -5.64
N GLY A 322 7.28 11.22 -6.00
CA GLY A 322 6.68 12.23 -6.86
C GLY A 322 6.50 11.74 -8.31
N GLY A 323 5.35 12.07 -8.92
CA GLY A 323 5.07 11.76 -10.32
C GLY A 323 5.07 10.26 -10.64
N ILE A 324 5.94 9.86 -11.56
CA ILE A 324 6.11 8.45 -12.01
C ILE A 324 7.24 7.71 -11.28
N THR A 325 7.89 8.36 -10.31
CA THR A 325 9.09 7.81 -9.67
C THR A 325 8.74 6.84 -8.53
N TYR A 326 9.53 5.77 -8.42
CA TYR A 326 9.48 4.77 -7.36
C TYR A 326 10.78 4.78 -6.56
N GLY A 327 10.73 4.41 -5.29
CA GLY A 327 11.90 4.29 -4.41
C GLY A 327 12.10 2.85 -3.92
N ARG A 328 13.33 2.36 -3.99
CA ARG A 328 13.79 1.08 -3.40
C ARG A 328 14.24 1.30 -1.95
N THR A 329 14.03 0.32 -1.06
CA THR A 329 14.51 0.37 0.33
C THR A 329 15.86 -0.35 0.45
N ASN A 330 16.93 0.29 -0.04
CA ASN A 330 18.28 -0.31 -0.09
C ASN A 330 19.21 0.17 1.03
N GLU A 331 19.00 1.36 1.59
CA GLU A 331 19.82 1.89 2.69
C GLU A 331 18.92 2.23 3.86
N VAL A 332 19.31 1.79 5.05
CA VAL A 332 18.55 1.89 6.29
C VAL A 332 19.47 2.25 7.45
N LEU A 333 18.89 2.80 8.51
CA LEU A 333 19.57 3.09 9.77
C LEU A 333 18.65 2.74 10.92
N GLU A 334 19.22 2.48 12.08
CA GLU A 334 18.48 2.18 13.30
C GLU A 334 18.62 3.33 14.30
N LEU A 335 17.48 3.75 14.85
CA LEU A 335 17.40 4.73 15.92
C LEU A 335 16.46 4.17 16.98
N PRO A 336 16.97 3.79 18.17
CA PRO A 336 16.11 3.40 19.28
C PRO A 336 15.13 4.52 19.64
N ARG A 337 13.91 4.15 20.02
CA ARG A 337 12.96 5.09 20.63
C ARG A 337 13.54 5.53 21.98
N ALA A 338 13.74 6.83 22.14
CA ALA A 338 14.19 7.40 23.40
C ALA A 338 13.19 7.12 24.54
N ASP A 339 13.71 6.72 25.69
CA ASP A 339 12.99 6.53 26.93
C ASP A 339 13.14 7.75 27.86
N TRP A 340 12.04 8.16 28.49
CA TRP A 340 12.00 9.37 29.34
C TRP A 340 12.86 9.23 30.59
N GLU A 341 12.74 8.12 31.31
CA GLU A 341 13.46 7.93 32.57
C GLU A 341 14.92 7.57 32.30
N LYS A 342 15.16 6.65 31.37
CA LYS A 342 16.49 6.07 31.12
C LYS A 342 17.38 6.95 30.25
N ASP A 343 16.86 7.55 29.18
CA ASP A 343 17.68 8.24 28.18
C ASP A 343 17.65 9.76 28.33
N ILE A 344 16.52 10.35 28.74
CA ILE A 344 16.44 11.79 29.08
C ILE A 344 16.90 12.04 30.52
N GLY A 345 16.53 11.17 31.47
CA GLY A 345 16.81 11.33 32.91
C GLY A 345 15.64 11.91 33.71
N GLY A 346 14.40 11.66 33.28
CA GLY A 346 13.19 12.18 33.92
C GLY A 346 13.12 13.72 33.91
N ASP A 347 12.44 14.29 34.91
CA ASP A 347 12.26 15.74 35.04
C ASP A 347 13.59 16.50 35.24
N GLU A 348 14.53 15.96 36.02
CA GLU A 348 15.86 16.58 36.22
C GLU A 348 16.67 16.60 34.93
N GLY A 349 16.65 15.50 34.18
CA GLY A 349 17.29 15.40 32.86
C GLY A 349 16.70 16.38 31.85
N TRP A 350 15.37 16.52 31.85
CA TRP A 350 14.66 17.50 31.04
C TRP A 350 15.02 18.96 31.38
N GLU A 351 15.15 19.30 32.67
CA GLU A 351 15.64 20.62 33.09
C GLU A 351 17.05 20.90 32.57
N ASN A 352 17.94 19.91 32.58
CA ASN A 352 19.31 20.07 32.06
C ASN A 352 19.32 20.27 30.54
N VAL A 353 18.52 19.51 29.79
CA VAL A 353 18.37 19.65 28.33
C VAL A 353 17.81 21.02 27.93
N THR A 354 16.83 21.53 28.68
CA THR A 354 16.18 22.81 28.38
C THR A 354 17.00 24.03 28.81
N LYS A 355 17.71 23.96 29.95
CA LYS A 355 18.59 25.05 30.42
C LYS A 355 19.91 25.11 29.67
N GLY A 356 20.42 23.98 29.17
CA GLY A 356 21.66 23.92 28.37
C GLY A 356 21.50 24.27 26.89
N GLY A 357 20.27 24.53 26.43
CA GLY A 357 19.94 24.96 25.07
C GLY A 357 19.61 26.45 24.93
N GLN A 358 19.73 27.23 26.02
CA GLN A 358 19.68 28.71 26.02
C GLN A 358 21.10 29.28 26.09
#